data_AF-A0A1T5B7Q6-F1
#
_entry.id   AF-A0A1T5B7Q6-F1
#
_cell.length_a   1.000
_cell.length_b   1.000
_cell.length_c   1.000
_cell.angle_alpha   90.00
_cell.angle_beta   90.00
_cell.angle_gamma   90.00
#
_symmetry.space_group_name_H-M   'P 1'
#
loop_
_entity.id
_entity.type
_entity.pdbx_description
1 polymer ?
#
loop_
_entity_poly.entity_id
_entity_poly.type
_entity_poly.pdbx_seq_one_letter_code
_entity_poly.pdbx_strand_id
1 'polypeptide(L)'
;MNNSLINHFNCSDVYRLFVLSLTTDRELKTDTTLDQLADFVGEKVSNYKGGKASKAFTEKLRECNEIDVKTEDGISFKNGNRVTRNIYTFKEPVPTMYRRISKTLIDLEISIKLKGYIIKLFSVSEPHSYTISKSINELEKLLKMGKATIKKYNEELISLGLLQTTDNG
;
A
#
# COMPACT_ATOMS: atom_id res chain seq x y z
N MET A 1 -0.96 9.40 2.09
CA MET A 1 -1.79 8.59 1.17
C MET A 1 -3.26 8.93 1.40
N ASN A 2 -4.05 9.02 0.33
CA ASN A 2 -5.51 9.21 0.42
C ASN A 2 -6.17 7.97 1.03
N ASN A 3 -7.11 8.18 1.95
CA ASN A 3 -7.77 7.06 2.64
C ASN A 3 -8.69 6.26 1.69
N SER A 4 -9.30 6.93 0.71
CA SER A 4 -10.11 6.32 -0.36
C SER A 4 -9.34 5.21 -1.09
N LEU A 5 -8.09 5.51 -1.44
CA LEU A 5 -7.20 4.66 -2.22
C LEU A 5 -6.98 3.29 -1.56
N ILE A 6 -6.80 3.28 -0.24
CA ILE A 6 -6.39 2.10 0.53
C ILE A 6 -7.43 0.97 0.47
N ASN A 7 -8.70 1.29 0.22
CA ASN A 7 -9.78 0.30 0.18
C ASN A 7 -9.92 -0.42 -1.16
N HIS A 8 -9.27 0.09 -2.22
CA HIS A 8 -9.26 -0.56 -3.54
C HIS A 8 -8.28 -1.73 -3.64
N PHE A 9 -7.36 -1.84 -2.69
CA PHE A 9 -6.24 -2.76 -2.75
C PHE A 9 -6.25 -3.78 -1.61
N ASN A 10 -5.75 -4.99 -1.88
CA ASN A 10 -5.41 -5.93 -0.82
C ASN A 10 -4.20 -5.41 -0.01
N CYS A 11 -3.92 -6.02 1.14
CA CYS A 11 -2.85 -5.55 2.02
C CYS A 11 -1.48 -5.46 1.32
N SER A 12 -1.08 -6.46 0.55
CA SER A 12 0.21 -6.44 -0.16
C SER A 12 0.29 -5.27 -1.16
N ASP A 13 -0.77 -5.07 -1.94
CA ASP A 13 -0.86 -3.96 -2.88
C ASP A 13 -0.88 -2.58 -2.18
N VAL A 14 -1.50 -2.47 -1.00
CA VAL A 14 -1.43 -1.26 -0.16
C VAL A 14 0.00 -0.96 0.27
N TYR A 15 0.77 -1.97 0.68
CA TYR A 15 2.17 -1.77 1.05
C TYR A 15 3.04 -1.40 -0.17
N ARG A 16 2.87 -2.08 -1.31
CA ARG A 16 3.55 -1.73 -2.57
C ARG A 16 3.32 -0.28 -2.96
N LEU A 17 2.06 0.16 -2.86
CA LEU A 17 1.65 1.52 -3.13
C LEU A 17 2.27 2.53 -2.15
N PHE A 18 2.34 2.19 -0.86
CA PHE A 18 3.05 3.00 0.13
C PHE A 18 4.53 3.15 -0.23
N VAL A 19 5.24 2.06 -0.52
CA VAL A 19 6.66 2.11 -0.92
C VAL A 19 6.84 2.93 -2.20
N LEU A 20 5.99 2.73 -3.21
CA LEU A 20 6.01 3.53 -4.43
C LEU A 20 5.84 5.03 -4.13
N SER A 21 4.90 5.39 -3.23
CA SER A 21 4.67 6.79 -2.83
C SER A 21 5.86 7.43 -2.12
N LEU A 22 6.76 6.64 -1.53
CA LEU A 22 7.99 7.15 -0.91
C LEU A 22 9.09 7.47 -1.92
N THR A 23 8.94 7.02 -3.17
CA THR A 23 9.88 7.29 -4.27
C THR A 23 9.51 8.52 -5.08
N THR A 24 8.40 9.20 -4.76
CA THR A 24 7.94 10.36 -5.51
C THR A 24 8.78 11.60 -5.24
N ASP A 25 8.94 12.43 -6.25
CA ASP A 25 9.49 13.78 -6.14
C ASP A 25 8.48 14.79 -5.58
N ARG A 26 8.83 16.09 -5.67
CA ARG A 26 7.98 17.20 -5.20
C ARG A 26 6.71 17.39 -6.04
N GLU A 27 6.67 16.86 -7.25
CA GLU A 27 5.51 16.88 -8.15
C GLU A 27 4.63 15.63 -7.98
N LEU A 28 4.87 14.84 -6.91
CA LEU A 28 4.17 13.59 -6.63
C LEU A 28 4.34 12.55 -7.75
N LYS A 29 5.47 12.62 -8.45
CA LYS A 29 5.78 11.80 -9.61
C LYS A 29 6.96 10.89 -9.34
N THR A 30 6.94 9.70 -9.89
CA THR A 30 8.09 8.77 -9.88
C THR A 30 8.18 8.00 -11.19
N ASP A 31 9.40 7.83 -11.68
CA ASP A 31 9.73 6.98 -12.83
C ASP A 31 10.44 5.74 -12.31
N THR A 32 9.72 4.62 -12.29
CA THR A 32 10.15 3.38 -11.65
C THR A 32 9.80 2.17 -12.51
N THR A 33 10.76 1.27 -12.69
CA THR A 33 10.51 -0.06 -13.29
C THR A 33 9.89 -1.00 -12.26
N LEU A 34 9.20 -2.06 -12.72
CA LEU A 34 8.66 -3.07 -11.79
C LEU A 34 9.77 -3.81 -11.04
N ASP A 35 10.93 -3.99 -11.65
CA ASP A 35 12.11 -4.59 -11.00
C ASP A 35 12.58 -3.74 -9.82
N GLN A 36 12.75 -2.43 -10.02
CA GLN A 36 13.12 -1.51 -8.94
C GLN A 36 12.08 -1.45 -7.82
N LEU A 37 10.78 -1.41 -8.16
CA LEU A 37 9.74 -1.40 -7.14
C LEU A 37 9.75 -2.71 -6.33
N ALA A 38 9.95 -3.86 -6.98
CA ALA A 38 10.07 -5.14 -6.33
C ALA A 38 11.26 -5.20 -5.36
N ASP A 39 12.41 -4.65 -5.78
CA ASP A 39 13.60 -4.53 -4.95
C ASP A 39 13.34 -3.64 -3.71
N PHE A 40 12.69 -2.48 -3.89
CA PHE A 40 12.34 -1.58 -2.77
C PHE A 40 11.36 -2.21 -1.78
N VAL A 41 10.41 -3.00 -2.27
CA VAL A 41 9.41 -3.68 -1.42
C VAL A 41 9.99 -4.92 -0.74
N GLY A 42 11.04 -5.51 -1.31
CA GLY A 42 11.64 -6.77 -0.85
C GLY A 42 10.87 -7.99 -1.33
N GLU A 43 10.36 -7.96 -2.57
CA GLU A 43 9.60 -9.07 -3.15
C GLU A 43 9.99 -9.41 -4.60
N LYS A 44 9.42 -10.47 -5.16
CA LYS A 44 9.68 -10.88 -6.54
C LYS A 44 8.79 -10.11 -7.51
N VAL A 45 9.34 -9.73 -8.65
CA VAL A 45 8.63 -9.03 -9.75
C VAL A 45 7.41 -9.81 -10.27
N SER A 46 7.43 -11.13 -10.17
CA SER A 46 6.27 -11.98 -10.49
C SER A 46 5.01 -11.62 -9.69
N ASN A 47 5.15 -11.05 -8.49
CA ASN A 47 4.03 -10.65 -7.65
C ASN A 47 3.27 -9.40 -8.13
N TYR A 48 3.87 -8.64 -9.05
CA TYR A 48 3.25 -7.46 -9.67
C TYR A 48 2.51 -7.83 -10.96
N LYS A 49 2.79 -9.01 -11.51
CA LYS A 49 2.15 -9.50 -12.72
C LYS A 49 0.74 -9.97 -12.40
N GLY A 50 -0.16 -9.74 -13.35
CA GLY A 50 -1.50 -10.31 -13.32
C GLY A 50 -1.46 -11.80 -13.67
N GLY A 51 -2.60 -12.45 -13.47
CA GLY A 51 -2.86 -13.81 -13.90
C GLY A 51 -4.33 -13.95 -14.32
N LYS A 52 -4.77 -15.19 -14.56
CA LYS A 52 -6.13 -15.48 -15.03
C LYS A 52 -7.24 -14.90 -14.13
N ALA A 53 -6.97 -14.76 -12.82
CA ALA A 53 -7.94 -14.31 -11.81
C ALA A 53 -7.57 -12.97 -11.14
N SER A 54 -6.47 -12.32 -11.53
CA SER A 54 -6.05 -11.07 -10.89
C SER A 54 -5.36 -10.14 -11.88
N LYS A 55 -5.75 -8.86 -11.86
CA LYS A 55 -5.09 -7.82 -12.66
C LYS A 55 -3.66 -7.57 -12.18
N ALA A 56 -2.81 -7.11 -13.10
CA ALA A 56 -1.46 -6.66 -12.74
C ALA A 56 -1.53 -5.45 -11.81
N PHE A 57 -0.49 -5.22 -11.02
CA PHE A 57 -0.44 -4.09 -10.08
C PHE A 57 -0.65 -2.75 -10.80
N THR A 58 0.06 -2.54 -11.91
CA THR A 58 -0.06 -1.32 -12.74
C THR A 58 -1.47 -1.12 -13.31
N GLU A 59 -2.15 -2.19 -13.71
CA GLU A 59 -3.54 -2.11 -14.19
C GLU A 59 -4.49 -1.68 -13.07
N LYS A 60 -4.33 -2.25 -11.86
CA LYS A 60 -5.12 -1.83 -10.69
C LYS A 60 -4.89 -0.36 -10.34
N LEU A 61 -3.65 0.14 -10.48
CA LEU A 61 -3.35 1.56 -10.27
C LEU A 61 -4.05 2.44 -11.31
N ARG A 62 -4.09 2.04 -12.59
CA ARG A 62 -4.84 2.79 -13.62
C ARG A 62 -6.34 2.87 -13.31
N GLU A 63 -6.90 1.82 -12.74
CA GLU A 63 -8.34 1.74 -12.45
C GLU A 63 -8.76 2.49 -11.17
N CYS A 64 -7.83 2.82 -10.28
CA CYS A 64 -8.17 3.46 -9.01
C CYS A 64 -8.47 4.96 -9.12
N ASN A 65 -8.24 5.58 -10.29
CA ASN A 65 -8.48 7.01 -10.56
C ASN A 65 -7.76 7.99 -9.61
N GLU A 66 -6.73 7.56 -8.92
CA GLU A 66 -5.96 8.35 -7.94
C GLU A 66 -4.47 8.46 -8.34
N ILE A 67 -4.06 7.68 -9.35
CA ILE A 67 -2.70 7.61 -9.87
C ILE A 67 -2.77 7.51 -11.38
N ASP A 68 -2.19 8.48 -12.07
CA ASP A 68 -2.00 8.40 -13.51
C ASP A 68 -0.76 7.56 -13.80
N VAL A 69 -0.93 6.53 -14.65
CA VAL A 69 0.16 5.61 -14.99
C VAL A 69 0.45 5.71 -16.49
N LYS A 70 1.62 6.25 -16.83
CA LYS A 70 2.14 6.24 -18.20
C LYS A 70 3.22 5.17 -18.30
N THR A 71 3.13 4.32 -19.31
CA THR A 71 4.13 3.27 -19.57
C THR A 71 4.90 3.62 -20.83
N GLU A 72 6.23 3.56 -20.74
CA GLU A 72 7.14 3.92 -21.82
C GLU A 72 8.25 2.88 -21.95
N ASP A 73 8.74 2.69 -23.18
CA ASP A 73 9.94 1.92 -23.42
C ASP A 73 11.17 2.80 -23.21
N GLY A 74 12.16 2.27 -22.50
CA GLY A 74 13.44 2.93 -22.28
C GLY A 74 14.61 1.97 -22.39
N ILE A 75 15.80 2.51 -22.15
CA ILE A 75 17.05 1.76 -22.09
C ILE A 75 17.59 1.84 -20.66
N SER A 76 17.96 0.69 -20.09
CA SER A 76 18.61 0.61 -18.79
C SER A 76 20.03 1.18 -18.88
N PHE A 77 20.35 2.16 -18.04
CA PHE A 77 21.71 2.69 -17.93
C PHE A 77 22.72 1.67 -17.38
N LYS A 78 22.24 0.62 -16.68
CA LYS A 78 23.11 -0.38 -16.05
C LYS A 78 23.69 -1.39 -17.05
N ASN A 79 22.92 -1.76 -18.06
CA ASN A 79 23.28 -2.86 -18.97
C ASN A 79 22.83 -2.67 -20.43
N GLY A 80 22.26 -1.51 -20.79
CA GLY A 80 21.86 -1.21 -22.17
C GLY A 80 20.63 -1.96 -22.67
N ASN A 81 19.97 -2.77 -21.83
CA ASN A 81 18.81 -3.54 -22.23
C ASN A 81 17.56 -2.66 -22.33
N ARG A 82 16.63 -3.03 -23.22
CA ARG A 82 15.28 -2.46 -23.25
C ARG A 82 14.58 -2.77 -21.94
N VAL A 83 13.98 -1.73 -21.34
CA VAL A 83 13.21 -1.83 -20.11
C VAL A 83 11.89 -1.11 -20.27
N THR A 84 10.84 -1.65 -19.67
CA THR A 84 9.55 -0.97 -19.57
C THR A 84 9.57 -0.10 -18.31
N ARG A 85 9.48 1.21 -18.50
CA ARG A 85 9.42 2.20 -17.43
C ARG A 85 7.98 2.59 -17.18
N ASN A 86 7.61 2.77 -15.91
CA ASN A 86 6.31 3.28 -15.54
C ASN A 86 6.49 4.60 -14.81
N ILE A 87 5.85 5.63 -15.33
CA ILE A 87 5.76 6.94 -14.72
C ILE A 87 4.43 6.98 -13.98
N TYR A 88 4.51 7.11 -12.67
CA TYR A 88 3.35 7.20 -11.77
C TYR A 88 3.24 8.63 -11.27
N THR A 89 2.10 9.27 -11.50
CA THR A 89 1.78 10.60 -10.95
C THR A 89 0.61 10.45 -10.00
N PHE A 90 0.85 10.67 -8.71
CA PHE A 90 -0.20 10.61 -7.69
C PHE A 90 -1.01 11.90 -7.72
N LYS A 91 -2.33 11.78 -7.57
CA LYS A 91 -3.18 12.95 -7.35
C LYS A 91 -2.83 13.61 -6.02
N GLU A 92 -3.00 14.93 -5.98
CA GLU A 92 -2.80 15.68 -4.75
C GLU A 92 -3.75 15.17 -3.66
N PRO A 93 -3.24 15.00 -2.43
CA PRO A 93 -4.08 14.57 -1.34
C PRO A 93 -5.08 15.66 -0.98
N VAL A 94 -6.35 15.28 -0.84
CA VAL A 94 -7.39 16.22 -0.38
C VAL A 94 -7.08 16.59 1.07
N PRO A 95 -6.95 17.89 1.41
CA PRO A 95 -6.74 18.32 2.79
C PRO A 95 -7.75 17.65 3.73
N THR A 96 -7.29 17.13 4.87
CA THR A 96 -8.06 16.35 5.86
C THR A 96 -8.41 14.90 5.52
N MET A 97 -8.18 14.42 4.28
CA MET A 97 -8.51 13.05 3.85
C MET A 97 -7.29 12.14 3.60
N TYR A 98 -6.16 12.46 4.21
CA TYR A 98 -4.93 11.69 4.08
C TYR A 98 -4.28 11.42 5.44
N ARG A 99 -3.52 10.32 5.49
CA ARG A 99 -2.62 10.02 6.61
C ARG A 99 -1.17 10.10 6.15
N ARG A 100 -0.32 10.65 7.03
CA ARG A 100 1.14 10.56 6.91
C ARG A 100 1.59 9.34 7.70
N ILE A 101 2.35 8.48 7.04
CA ILE A 101 2.88 7.25 7.64
C ILE A 101 4.40 7.36 7.54
N SER A 102 5.08 7.08 8.65
CA SER A 102 6.54 7.14 8.70
C SER A 102 7.16 6.07 7.80
N LYS A 103 8.26 6.43 7.11
CA LYS A 103 9.05 5.48 6.33
C LYS A 103 9.64 4.34 7.17
N THR A 104 9.72 4.50 8.49
CA THR A 104 10.18 3.47 9.44
C THR A 104 9.34 2.19 9.41
N LEU A 105 8.12 2.24 8.84
CA LEU A 105 7.33 1.04 8.55
C LEU A 105 8.08 0.06 7.63
N ILE A 106 8.95 0.55 6.75
CA ILE A 106 9.79 -0.29 5.88
C ILE A 106 10.72 -1.17 6.72
N ASP A 107 11.26 -0.62 7.81
CA ASP A 107 12.30 -1.27 8.63
C ASP A 107 11.75 -2.38 9.53
N LEU A 108 10.42 -2.52 9.66
CA LEU A 108 9.82 -3.60 10.45
C LEU A 108 10.07 -4.96 9.80
N GLU A 109 10.62 -5.92 10.54
CA GLU A 109 10.84 -7.30 10.08
C GLU A 109 9.56 -8.15 10.19
N ILE A 110 8.50 -7.70 9.52
CA ILE A 110 7.19 -8.37 9.50
C ILE A 110 6.75 -8.63 8.05
N SER A 111 5.76 -9.50 7.87
CA SER A 111 5.27 -9.82 6.52
C SER A 111 4.74 -8.58 5.79
N ILE A 112 4.94 -8.53 4.46
CA ILE A 112 4.39 -7.48 3.58
C ILE A 112 2.87 -7.30 3.78
N LYS A 113 2.15 -8.40 4.02
CA LYS A 113 0.71 -8.39 4.29
C LYS A 113 0.41 -7.66 5.60
N LEU A 114 1.18 -7.88 6.67
CA LEU A 114 1.01 -7.16 7.93
C LEU A 114 1.37 -5.67 7.78
N LYS A 115 2.45 -5.31 7.06
CA LYS A 115 2.77 -3.89 6.80
C LYS A 115 1.62 -3.17 6.08
N GLY A 116 1.06 -3.84 5.07
CA GLY A 116 -0.14 -3.36 4.37
C GLY A 116 -1.38 -3.27 5.24
N TYR A 117 -1.54 -4.21 6.17
CA TYR A 117 -2.64 -4.20 7.12
C TYR A 117 -2.51 -3.05 8.13
N ILE A 118 -1.31 -2.75 8.63
CA ILE A 118 -1.05 -1.58 9.49
C ILE A 118 -1.47 -0.28 8.78
N ILE A 119 -1.13 -0.13 7.49
CA ILE A 119 -1.55 1.04 6.69
C ILE A 119 -3.07 1.13 6.59
N LYS A 120 -3.75 -0.01 6.40
CA LYS A 120 -5.21 -0.10 6.42
C LYS A 120 -5.81 0.28 7.77
N LEU A 121 -5.19 -0.12 8.88
CA LEU A 121 -5.62 0.29 10.22
C LEU A 121 -5.50 1.80 10.41
N PHE A 122 -4.41 2.42 9.96
CA PHE A 122 -4.26 3.89 10.01
C PHE A 122 -5.31 4.64 9.16
N SER A 123 -5.81 4.05 8.07
CA SER A 123 -6.83 4.70 7.25
C SER A 123 -8.20 4.80 7.93
N VAL A 124 -8.44 3.98 8.96
CA VAL A 124 -9.69 3.92 9.73
C VAL A 124 -9.52 4.34 11.19
N SER A 125 -8.33 4.79 11.59
CA SER A 125 -8.09 5.34 12.92
C SER A 125 -8.80 6.67 13.10
N GLU A 126 -9.13 7.01 14.35
CA GLU A 126 -9.78 8.27 14.70
C GLU A 126 -8.88 9.48 14.34
N PRO A 127 -9.45 10.63 13.96
CA PRO A 127 -8.67 11.83 13.62
C PRO A 127 -7.67 12.19 14.73
N HIS A 128 -6.46 12.58 14.33
CA HIS A 128 -5.38 12.95 15.28
C HIS A 128 -5.02 11.89 16.35
N SER A 129 -5.44 10.62 16.16
CA SER A 129 -5.17 9.51 17.07
C SER A 129 -4.75 8.23 16.32
N TYR A 130 -4.21 7.28 17.07
CA TYR A 130 -3.95 5.89 16.65
C TYR A 130 -5.04 4.92 17.12
N THR A 131 -6.04 5.40 17.86
CA THR A 131 -7.19 4.60 18.31
C THR A 131 -8.09 4.22 17.14
N ILE A 132 -8.62 3.00 17.17
CA ILE A 132 -9.53 2.47 16.17
C ILE A 132 -10.81 2.04 16.89
N SER A 133 -11.75 2.97 17.00
CA SER A 133 -13.06 2.73 17.63
C SER A 133 -14.02 2.10 16.63
N LYS A 134 -13.72 0.88 16.17
CA LYS A 134 -14.50 0.15 15.16
C LYS A 134 -14.61 -1.32 15.53
N SER A 135 -15.82 -1.86 15.52
CA SER A 135 -16.04 -3.30 15.65
C SER A 135 -15.44 -4.07 14.46
N ILE A 136 -15.20 -5.37 14.64
CA ILE A 136 -14.75 -6.26 13.54
C ILE A 136 -15.70 -6.21 12.33
N ASN A 137 -17.01 -6.02 12.57
CA ASN A 137 -18.02 -5.89 11.51
C ASN A 137 -17.85 -4.59 10.71
N GLU A 138 -17.52 -3.49 11.37
CA GLU A 138 -17.23 -2.22 10.71
C GLU A 138 -15.90 -2.27 9.96
N LEU A 139 -14.87 -2.86 10.57
CA LEU A 139 -13.57 -3.07 9.93
C LEU A 139 -13.68 -3.92 8.68
N GLU A 140 -14.49 -4.98 8.67
CA GLU A 140 -14.73 -5.78 7.46
C GLU A 140 -15.27 -4.90 6.31
N LYS A 141 -16.27 -4.06 6.60
CA LYS A 141 -16.90 -3.20 5.59
C LYS A 141 -15.97 -2.11 5.09
N LEU A 142 -15.19 -1.50 6.00
CA LEU A 142 -14.29 -0.40 5.70
C LEU A 142 -13.04 -0.90 4.97
N LEU A 143 -12.39 -1.94 5.49
CA LEU A 143 -11.11 -2.44 4.97
C LEU A 143 -11.27 -3.38 3.77
N LYS A 144 -12.51 -3.85 3.49
CA LYS A 144 -12.85 -4.86 2.49
C LYS A 144 -12.09 -6.17 2.71
N MET A 145 -12.03 -6.61 3.97
CA MET A 145 -11.31 -7.80 4.39
C MET A 145 -12.21 -8.72 5.21
N GLY A 146 -12.11 -10.02 4.99
CA GLY A 146 -12.88 -10.99 5.77
C GLY A 146 -12.53 -10.95 7.26
N LYS A 147 -13.53 -11.10 8.12
CA LYS A 147 -13.38 -11.03 9.59
C LYS A 147 -12.32 -11.97 10.14
N ALA A 148 -12.21 -13.19 9.60
CA ALA A 148 -11.20 -14.16 10.03
C ALA A 148 -9.77 -13.66 9.77
N THR A 149 -9.54 -13.03 8.62
CA THR A 149 -8.25 -12.42 8.28
C THR A 149 -7.94 -11.23 9.19
N ILE A 150 -8.93 -10.39 9.47
CA ILE A 150 -8.79 -9.25 10.39
C ILE A 150 -8.39 -9.74 11.78
N LYS A 151 -9.11 -10.73 12.33
CA LYS A 151 -8.80 -11.31 13.65
C LYS A 151 -7.39 -11.89 13.69
N LYS A 152 -7.03 -12.71 12.70
CA LYS A 152 -5.69 -13.30 12.59
C LYS A 152 -4.60 -12.22 12.57
N TYR A 153 -4.74 -11.18 11.74
CA TYR A 153 -3.72 -10.14 11.67
C TYR A 153 -3.68 -9.28 12.94
N ASN A 154 -4.81 -9.04 13.60
CA ASN A 154 -4.83 -8.39 14.91
C ASN A 154 -4.06 -9.21 15.95
N GLU A 155 -4.29 -10.51 16.03
CA GLU A 155 -3.57 -11.43 16.94
C GLU A 155 -2.07 -11.40 16.65
N GLU A 156 -1.65 -11.46 15.38
CA GLU A 156 -0.25 -11.33 14.98
C GLU A 156 0.34 -9.98 15.42
N LEU A 157 -0.34 -8.85 15.17
CA LEU A 157 0.16 -7.53 15.56
C LEU A 157 0.22 -7.35 17.09
N ILE A 158 -0.74 -7.91 17.84
CA ILE A 158 -0.73 -7.91 19.30
C ILE A 158 0.47 -8.69 19.81
N SER A 159 0.74 -9.89 19.26
CA SER A 159 1.90 -10.70 19.63
C SER A 159 3.24 -10.00 19.40
N LEU A 160 3.29 -9.06 18.45
CA LEU A 160 4.47 -8.26 18.12
C LEU A 160 4.54 -6.94 18.91
N GLY A 161 3.55 -6.64 19.75
CA GLY A 161 3.44 -5.37 20.47
C GLY A 161 3.13 -4.16 19.57
N LEU A 162 2.62 -4.39 18.36
CA LEU A 162 2.28 -3.36 17.37
C LEU A 162 0.80 -2.96 17.39
N LEU A 163 -0.03 -3.69 18.15
CA LEU A 163 -1.44 -3.40 18.39
C LEU A 163 -1.79 -3.74 19.83
N GLN A 164 -2.67 -2.97 20.44
CA GLN A 164 -3.20 -3.22 21.78
C GLN A 164 -4.70 -2.98 21.78
N THR A 165 -5.44 -3.87 22.44
CA THR A 165 -6.87 -3.68 22.72
C THR A 165 -7.03 -2.82 23.96
N THR A 166 -7.96 -1.86 23.92
CA THR A 166 -8.31 -1.05 25.09
C THR A 166 -9.72 -1.38 25.56
N ASP A 167 -10.04 -1.10 26.82
CA ASP A 167 -11.38 -1.38 27.38
C ASP A 167 -12.52 -0.66 26.63
N ASN A 168 -12.19 0.33 25.80
CA ASN A 168 -13.12 1.11 24.97
C ASN A 168 -13.15 0.66 23.49
N GLY A 169 -12.53 -0.47 23.15
CA GLY A 169 -12.29 -0.95 21.78
C GLY A 169 -10.81 -1.04 21.48
#